data_AF-A0A545B294-F1
#
_entry.id   AF-A0A545B294-F1
#
_cell.length_a   1.000
_cell.length_b   1.000
_cell.length_c   1.000
_cell.angle_alpha   90.00
_cell.angle_beta   90.00
_cell.angle_gamma   90.00
#
_symmetry.space_group_name_H-M   'P 1'
#
loop_
_entity.id
_entity.type
_entity.pdbx_description
1 polymer ?
#
loop_
_entity_poly.entity_id
_entity_poly.type
_entity_poly.pdbx_seq_one_letter_code
_entity_poly.pdbx_strand_id
1 'polypeptide(L)'
;MTDLNQTGVSASEDIVHYALEVLLGRAERMTDLFPDMGRKWPDVAPVDLARGVMAASLEIEQNFALGSPALDGARMGYRLAALALLELHQAPVTVDPVSLCAAAQVKAASVPAPDTER
;
A
#
# COMPACT_ATOMS: atom_id res chain seq x y z
N MET A 1 25.09 -17.56 4.66
CA MET A 1 23.89 -17.77 3.82
C MET A 1 22.74 -17.24 4.65
N THR A 2 22.60 -15.92 4.66
CA THR A 2 21.83 -15.19 5.68
C THR A 2 20.56 -14.65 5.07
N ASP A 3 19.48 -14.85 5.81
CA ASP A 3 18.07 -14.64 5.53
C ASP A 3 17.69 -13.34 4.81
N LEU A 4 17.39 -13.44 3.50
CA LEU A 4 16.64 -12.39 2.78
C LEU A 4 15.19 -12.25 3.30
N ASN A 5 14.67 -13.29 3.96
CA ASN A 5 13.30 -13.31 4.48
C ASN A 5 13.16 -12.61 5.84
N GLN A 6 14.21 -12.54 6.66
CA GLN A 6 14.18 -11.85 7.96
C GLN A 6 14.18 -10.32 7.80
N THR A 7 14.88 -9.79 6.79
CA THR A 7 14.91 -8.35 6.51
C THR A 7 13.56 -7.78 6.12
N GLY A 8 12.74 -8.52 5.35
CA GLY A 8 11.40 -8.07 4.94
C GLY A 8 10.38 -8.09 6.08
N VAL A 9 10.46 -9.10 6.96
CA VAL A 9 9.57 -9.22 8.13
C VAL A 9 9.92 -8.16 9.17
N SER A 10 11.21 -7.96 9.47
CA SER A 10 11.68 -6.92 10.40
C SER A 10 11.28 -5.52 9.95
N ALA A 11 11.44 -5.21 8.66
CA ALA A 11 11.03 -3.91 8.12
C ALA A 11 9.51 -3.70 8.26
N SER A 12 8.71 -4.74 7.99
CA SER A 12 7.25 -4.65 8.16
C SER A 12 6.84 -4.40 9.61
N GLU A 13 7.48 -5.06 10.58
CA GLU A 13 7.22 -4.85 12.01
C GLU A 13 7.63 -3.44 12.45
N ASP A 14 8.80 -2.96 12.01
CA ASP A 14 9.30 -1.62 12.34
C ASP A 14 8.39 -0.50 11.78
N ILE A 15 7.85 -0.70 10.58
CA ILE A 15 6.89 0.20 9.94
C ILE A 15 5.60 0.27 10.77
N VAL A 16 5.06 -0.89 11.18
CA VAL A 16 3.84 -0.97 12.00
C VAL A 16 4.08 -0.32 13.36
N HIS A 17 5.20 -0.61 14.01
CA HIS A 17 5.55 -0.05 15.31
C HIS A 17 5.64 1.49 15.25
N TYR A 18 6.34 2.02 14.24
CA TYR A 18 6.43 3.46 14.04
C TYR A 18 5.07 4.10 13.76
N ALA A 19 4.25 3.48 12.91
CA ALA A 19 2.91 3.97 12.65
C ALA A 19 2.06 3.98 13.94
N LEU A 20 2.15 2.95 14.79
CA LEU A 20 1.49 2.92 16.09
C LEU A 20 1.91 4.08 16.99
N GLU A 21 3.22 4.34 17.11
CA GLU A 21 3.73 5.47 17.91
C GLU A 21 3.18 6.81 17.44
N VAL A 22 3.10 7.01 16.12
CA VAL A 22 2.56 8.25 15.54
C VAL A 22 1.03 8.34 15.73
N LEU A 23 0.30 7.25 15.48
CA LEU A 23 -1.16 7.22 15.58
C LEU A 23 -1.67 7.34 17.02
N LEU A 24 -0.93 6.81 18.00
CA LEU A 24 -1.20 6.98 19.44
C LEU A 24 -0.67 8.31 19.99
N GLY A 25 0.19 8.99 19.24
CA GLY A 25 0.80 10.27 19.58
C GLY A 25 -0.14 11.47 19.36
N ARG A 26 0.45 12.62 19.03
CA ARG A 26 -0.30 13.87 18.80
C ARG A 26 -0.73 13.97 17.34
N ALA A 27 -1.99 14.40 17.12
CA ALA A 27 -2.59 14.59 15.80
C ALA A 27 -1.77 15.49 14.85
N GLU A 28 -1.00 16.43 15.40
CA GLU A 28 -0.13 17.37 14.66
C GLU A 28 0.94 16.67 13.81
N ARG A 29 1.31 15.42 14.12
CA ARG A 29 2.32 14.65 13.36
C ARG A 29 1.74 13.78 12.26
N MET A 30 0.41 13.70 12.15
CA MET A 30 -0.24 12.74 11.26
C MET A 30 -0.12 13.11 9.78
N THR A 31 -0.03 14.40 9.45
CA THR A 31 0.17 14.86 8.06
C THR A 31 1.53 14.47 7.50
N ASP A 32 2.53 14.33 8.38
CA ASP A 32 3.91 14.04 7.99
C ASP A 32 4.23 12.54 8.05
N LEU A 33 3.28 11.69 8.44
CA LEU A 33 3.47 10.25 8.64
C LEU A 33 4.08 9.58 7.40
N PHE A 34 3.44 9.68 6.24
CA PHE A 34 3.93 9.06 5.00
C PHE A 34 5.27 9.67 4.51
N PRO A 35 5.44 11.01 4.48
CA PRO A 35 6.74 11.62 4.19
C PRO A 35 7.88 11.16 5.11
N ASP A 36 7.61 11.03 6.42
CA ASP A 36 8.59 10.52 7.39
C ASP A 36 8.91 9.04 7.13
N MET A 37 7.89 8.22 6.88
CA MET A 37 8.05 6.81 6.55
C MET A 37 8.85 6.62 5.26
N GLY A 38 8.57 7.39 4.21
CA GLY A 38 9.32 7.34 2.95
C GLY A 38 10.79 7.76 3.11
N ARG A 39 11.09 8.68 4.03
CA ARG A 39 12.48 9.04 4.39
C ARG A 39 13.19 7.95 5.20
N LYS A 40 12.46 7.28 6.11
CA LYS A 40 13.02 6.26 7.01
C LYS A 40 13.20 4.91 6.31
N TRP A 41 12.34 4.58 5.35
CA TRP A 41 12.38 3.34 4.57
C TRP A 41 12.28 3.62 3.06
N PRO A 42 13.33 4.24 2.47
CA PRO A 42 13.31 4.62 1.04
C PRO A 42 13.23 3.43 0.09
N ASP A 43 13.70 2.26 0.52
CA ASP A 43 13.73 1.03 -0.27
C ASP A 43 12.41 0.22 -0.19
N VAL A 44 11.47 0.64 0.66
CA VAL A 44 10.20 -0.05 0.84
C VAL A 44 9.17 0.50 -0.14
N ALA A 45 8.40 -0.38 -0.77
CA ALA A 45 7.37 0.04 -1.70
C ALA A 45 6.30 0.89 -0.99
N PRO A 46 5.84 2.00 -1.59
CA PRO A 46 4.85 2.88 -0.95
C PRO A 46 3.56 2.17 -0.51
N VAL A 47 3.14 1.14 -1.26
CA VAL A 47 1.99 0.29 -0.91
C VAL A 47 2.20 -0.46 0.42
N ASP A 48 3.43 -0.87 0.71
CA ASP A 48 3.77 -1.59 1.93
C ASP A 48 3.82 -0.66 3.14
N LEU A 49 4.24 0.60 2.95
CA LEU A 49 4.10 1.65 3.96
C LEU A 49 2.62 1.86 4.32
N ALA A 50 1.74 1.97 3.31
CA ALA A 50 0.31 2.14 3.54
C ALA A 50 -0.32 0.93 4.24
N ARG A 51 0.10 -0.28 3.87
CA ARG A 51 -0.29 -1.52 4.55
C ARG A 51 0.15 -1.55 6.02
N GLY A 52 1.35 -1.07 6.33
CA GLY A 52 1.82 -0.92 7.70
C GLY A 52 0.97 0.04 8.53
N VAL A 53 0.56 1.18 7.96
CA VAL A 53 -0.37 2.11 8.62
C VAL A 53 -1.74 1.46 8.88
N MET A 54 -2.28 0.70 7.91
CA MET A 54 -3.53 -0.04 8.12
C MET A 54 -3.42 -1.10 9.22
N ALA A 55 -2.31 -1.84 9.28
CA ALA A 55 -2.08 -2.82 10.33
C ALA A 55 -1.98 -2.15 11.72
N ALA A 56 -1.26 -1.02 11.82
CA ALA A 56 -1.21 -0.24 13.05
C ALA A 56 -2.59 0.28 13.49
N SER A 57 -3.40 0.79 12.56
CA SER A 57 -4.80 1.18 12.85
C SER A 57 -5.63 0.01 13.38
N LEU A 58 -5.49 -1.18 12.78
CA LEU A 58 -6.21 -2.37 13.21
C LEU A 58 -5.81 -2.81 14.61
N GLU A 59 -4.51 -2.79 14.93
CA GLU A 59 -3.99 -3.09 16.26
C GLU A 59 -4.58 -2.15 17.32
N ILE A 60 -4.71 -0.85 17.01
CA ILE A 60 -5.35 0.10 17.93
C ILE A 60 -6.83 -0.25 18.12
N GLU A 61 -7.58 -0.56 17.05
CA GLU A 61 -9.00 -0.92 17.18
C GLU A 61 -9.23 -2.20 18.00
N GLN A 62 -8.33 -3.18 17.88
CA GLN A 62 -8.45 -4.45 18.59
C GLN A 62 -8.10 -4.36 20.08
N ASN A 63 -7.21 -3.43 20.44
CA ASN A 63 -6.65 -3.35 21.80
C ASN A 63 -7.26 -2.23 22.66
N PHE A 64 -8.04 -1.31 22.09
CA PHE A 64 -8.66 -0.21 22.84
C PHE A 64 -10.18 -0.33 22.92
N ALA A 65 -10.74 0.02 24.08
CA ALA A 65 -12.18 0.00 24.30
C ALA A 65 -12.92 1.06 23.46
N LEU A 66 -14.19 0.79 23.14
CA LEU A 66 -15.08 1.75 22.50
C LEU A 66 -15.13 3.06 23.30
N GLY A 67 -14.99 4.18 22.59
CA GLY A 67 -14.92 5.53 23.19
C GLY A 67 -13.52 5.97 23.64
N SER A 68 -12.50 5.12 23.51
CA SER A 68 -11.11 5.53 23.74
C SER A 68 -10.68 6.59 22.72
N PRO A 69 -9.97 7.66 23.14
CA PRO A 69 -9.36 8.64 22.24
C PRO A 69 -8.39 8.01 21.22
N ALA A 70 -7.79 6.86 21.55
CA ALA A 70 -6.90 6.14 20.63
C ALA A 70 -7.60 5.74 19.32
N LEU A 71 -8.92 5.50 19.37
CA LEU A 71 -9.69 5.12 18.19
C LEU A 71 -9.77 6.25 17.14
N ASP A 72 -9.59 7.51 17.54
CA ASP A 72 -9.50 8.62 16.59
C ASP A 72 -8.21 8.54 15.76
N GLY A 73 -7.12 8.11 16.41
CA GLY A 73 -5.87 7.77 15.75
C GLY A 73 -6.05 6.67 14.71
N ALA A 74 -6.72 5.57 15.09
CA ALA A 74 -7.00 4.45 14.19
C ALA A 74 -7.83 4.87 12.96
N ARG A 75 -8.94 5.60 13.17
CA ARG A 75 -9.80 6.12 12.09
C ARG A 75 -9.02 7.01 11.13
N MET A 76 -8.16 7.87 11.65
CA MET A 76 -7.34 8.74 10.80
C MET A 76 -6.27 7.95 10.05
N GLY A 77 -5.64 6.95 10.69
CA GLY A 77 -4.68 6.07 10.03
C GLY A 77 -5.29 5.34 8.82
N TYR A 78 -6.51 4.80 8.93
CA TYR A 78 -7.20 4.21 7.79
C TYR A 78 -7.48 5.22 6.67
N ARG A 79 -7.90 6.44 7.02
CA ARG A 79 -8.15 7.51 6.03
C ARG A 79 -6.87 7.86 5.28
N LEU A 80 -5.75 8.04 5.99
CA LEU A 80 -4.47 8.35 5.39
C LEU A 80 -3.97 7.21 4.49
N ALA A 81 -4.09 5.95 4.95
CA ALA A 81 -3.71 4.81 4.13
C ALA A 81 -4.56 4.68 2.86
N ALA A 82 -5.87 4.89 2.95
CA ALA A 82 -6.75 4.88 1.79
C ALA A 82 -6.41 5.99 0.79
N LEU A 83 -6.14 7.21 1.27
CA LEU A 83 -5.71 8.31 0.42
C LEU A 83 -4.36 8.02 -0.26
N ALA A 84 -3.38 7.50 0.48
CA ALA A 84 -2.09 7.13 -0.09
C ALA A 84 -2.24 6.06 -1.19
N LEU A 85 -3.07 5.03 -0.97
CA LEU A 85 -3.35 4.01 -1.97
C LEU A 85 -4.06 4.57 -3.20
N LEU A 86 -4.98 5.53 -3.03
CA LEU A 86 -5.65 6.20 -4.14
C LEU A 86 -4.66 7.02 -4.98
N GLU A 87 -3.77 7.78 -4.36
CA GLU A 87 -2.72 8.53 -5.04
C GLU A 87 -1.78 7.60 -5.83
N LEU A 88 -1.41 6.45 -5.25
CA LEU A 88 -0.61 5.43 -5.94
C LEU A 88 -1.34 4.80 -7.14
N HIS A 89 -2.67 4.71 -7.08
CA HIS A 89 -3.48 4.24 -8.20
C HIS A 89 -3.63 5.29 -9.32
N GLN A 90 -3.56 6.59 -8.97
CA GLN A 90 -3.63 7.71 -9.92
C GLN A 90 -2.28 8.10 -10.50
N ALA A 91 -1.16 7.64 -9.92
CA ALA A 91 0.15 7.79 -10.51
C ALA A 91 0.13 7.21 -11.93
N PRO A 92 0.57 7.96 -12.96
CA PRO A 92 0.44 7.55 -14.34
C PRO A 92 1.21 6.24 -14.53
N VAL A 93 0.46 5.13 -14.64
CA VAL A 93 0.97 3.94 -15.28
C VAL A 93 1.29 4.41 -16.70
N THR A 94 2.57 4.54 -17.02
CA THR A 94 3.02 4.68 -18.40
C THR A 94 2.64 3.41 -19.14
N VAL A 95 1.38 3.36 -19.58
CA VAL A 95 0.95 2.48 -20.66
C VAL A 95 1.58 3.05 -21.91
N ASP A 96 2.76 2.54 -22.25
CA ASP A 96 3.35 2.80 -23.55
C ASP A 96 2.35 2.32 -24.62
N PRO A 97 1.83 3.21 -25.49
CA PRO A 97 0.92 2.82 -26.56
C PRO A 97 1.52 1.74 -27.47
N VAL A 98 2.85 1.63 -27.57
CA VAL A 98 3.54 0.57 -28.33
C VAL A 98 3.29 -0.81 -27.69
N SER A 99 3.25 -0.88 -26.36
CA SER A 99 2.97 -2.13 -25.62
C SER A 99 1.50 -2.55 -25.73
N LEU A 100 0.58 -1.59 -25.86
CA LEU A 100 -0.84 -1.86 -26.14
C LEU A 100 -1.07 -2.40 -27.56
N CYS A 101 -0.37 -1.89 -28.57
CA CYS A 101 -0.41 -2.44 -29.92
C CYS A 101 0.13 -3.88 -29.98
N ALA A 102 1.23 -4.16 -29.28
CA ALA A 102 1.80 -5.51 -29.22
C ALA A 102 0.84 -6.51 -28.54
N ALA A 103 0.20 -6.12 -27.43
CA ALA A 103 -0.78 -6.98 -26.74
C ALA A 103 -2.05 -7.21 -27.57
N ALA A 104 -2.50 -6.20 -28.34
CA ALA A 104 -3.65 -6.33 -29.24
C ALA A 104 -3.37 -7.27 -30.43
N GLN A 105 -2.15 -7.26 -30.97
CA GLN A 105 -1.75 -8.12 -32.09
C GLN A 105 -1.63 -9.60 -31.70
N VAL A 106 -1.20 -9.90 -30.48
CA VAL A 106 -1.16 -11.29 -29.96
C VAL A 106 -2.58 -11.87 -29.80
N LYS A 107 -3.56 -11.04 -29.41
CA LYS A 107 -4.95 -11.48 -29.28
C LYS A 107 -5.66 -11.64 -30.63
N ALA A 108 -5.31 -10.83 -31.64
CA ALA A 108 -5.84 -10.95 -32.99
C ALA A 108 -5.29 -12.18 -33.75
N ALA A 109 -4.07 -12.62 -33.44
CA ALA A 109 -3.47 -13.81 -34.04
C ALA A 109 -3.99 -15.15 -33.47
N SER A 110 -4.79 -15.13 -32.39
CA SER A 110 -5.28 -16.33 -31.69
C SER A 110 -6.75 -16.65 -31.97
N VAL A 111 -7.41 -15.98 -32.92
CA VAL A 111 -8.77 -16.35 -33.35
C VAL A 111 -8.67 -17.33 -34.54
N PRO A 112 -8.92 -18.64 -34.36
CA PRO A 112 -9.01 -19.55 -35.50
C PRO A 112 -10.22 -19.18 -36.36
N ALA A 113 -10.04 -19.22 -37.68
CA ALA A 113 -11.08 -18.94 -38.65
C ALA A 113 -12.28 -19.88 -38.46
N PRO A 114 -13.53 -19.41 -38.69
CA PRO A 114 -14.69 -20.28 -38.62
C PRO A 114 -14.63 -21.34 -39.72
N ASP A 115 -14.66 -22.61 -39.33
CA ASP A 115 -14.75 -23.74 -40.23
C ASP A 115 -15.96 -23.57 -41.14
N THR A 116 -15.70 -23.44 -42.44
CA THR A 116 -16.73 -23.40 -43.47
C THR A 116 -17.03 -24.86 -43.83
N GLU A 117 -17.85 -25.53 -43.01
CA GLU A 117 -18.37 -26.86 -43.34
C GLU A 117 -19.25 -26.76 -44.60
N ARG A 118 -19.04 -27.72 -45.50
CA ARG A 118 -19.68 -27.86 -46.81
C ARG A 118 -20.51 -29.14 -46.85
#